data_AF-A0A844M9S8-F1
#
_entry.id   AF-A0A844M9S8-F1
#
_cell.length_a   1.000
_cell.length_b   1.000
_cell.length_c   1.000
_cell.angle_alpha   90.00
_cell.angle_beta   90.00
_cell.angle_gamma   90.00
#
_symmetry.space_group_name_H-M   'P 1'
#
loop_
_entity.id
_entity.type
_entity.pdbx_description
1 polymer ?
#
loop_
_entity_poly.entity_id
_entity_poly.type
_entity_poly.pdbx_seq_one_letter_code
_entity_poly.pdbx_strand_id
1 'polypeptide(L)'
;MSNPISWGDRNKPQIALTFDDGPYEEVTPKLLDVLRRHSVKATFFCIGQRVDRLPEIVKQTYEEGHLIANHSYDGNLHLRREDDNKVLKELRDANAAIQKATGYIPKYFRPPFGEPPFEDNQSNDNVSRVTELAKTLGLVHIHWSLDTNDWRSPGVDSIVKDLMSAQNGSIILCHDLPREANQTRGEDTIKAVDQAIPELKKRGLSFVTIEELLSSMTQPPSERECPQGSIVYVVQSGDYLSKIAERFYGDGSEQSWRKIYEANKDLIGNPEQIEPGWKLCLPQ
;
A
#
# COMPACT_ATOMS: atom_id res chain seq x y z
N MET A 1 -17.94 -6.58 -1.81
CA MET A 1 -16.83 -5.86 -2.43
C MET A 1 -15.69 -5.89 -1.44
N SER A 2 -14.52 -6.41 -1.80
CA SER A 2 -13.34 -6.23 -0.94
C SER A 2 -12.71 -4.87 -1.27
N ASN A 3 -12.34 -4.13 -0.24
CA ASN A 3 -11.60 -2.91 -0.43
C ASN A 3 -10.10 -3.21 -0.59
N PRO A 4 -9.35 -2.33 -1.28
CA PRO A 4 -7.89 -2.39 -1.29
C PRO A 4 -7.33 -2.36 0.13
N ILE A 5 -6.19 -3.01 0.37
CA ILE A 5 -5.53 -3.00 1.69
C ILE A 5 -4.51 -1.86 1.74
N SER A 6 -4.74 -0.88 2.61
CA SER A 6 -3.82 0.26 2.83
C SER A 6 -2.95 0.11 4.08
N TRP A 7 -3.34 -0.75 5.02
CA TRP A 7 -2.71 -0.91 6.33
C TRP A 7 -2.51 -2.38 6.70
N GLY A 8 -1.43 -2.66 7.44
CA GLY A 8 -1.24 -3.88 8.21
C GLY A 8 -1.80 -3.78 9.63
N ASP A 9 -1.40 -4.71 10.50
CA ASP A 9 -1.78 -4.69 11.92
C ASP A 9 -1.16 -3.48 12.64
N ARG A 10 -2.03 -2.58 13.07
CA ARG A 10 -1.71 -1.33 13.76
C ARG A 10 -1.18 -1.54 15.19
N ASN A 11 -1.31 -2.73 15.75
CA ASN A 11 -0.78 -3.08 17.07
C ASN A 11 0.63 -3.70 17.00
N LYS A 12 1.10 -4.04 15.80
CA LYS A 12 2.44 -4.61 15.60
C LYS A 12 3.38 -3.53 15.08
N PRO A 13 4.61 -3.43 15.63
CA PRO A 13 5.58 -2.44 15.18
C PRO A 13 6.25 -2.89 13.87
N GLN A 14 5.45 -3.11 12.84
CA GLN A 14 5.86 -3.56 11.52
C GLN A 14 5.41 -2.56 10.46
N ILE A 15 6.25 -2.33 9.45
CA ILE A 15 5.96 -1.47 8.30
C ILE A 15 6.43 -2.17 7.02
N ALA A 16 5.76 -1.89 5.90
CA ALA A 16 6.17 -2.34 4.58
C ALA A 16 6.64 -1.16 3.73
N LEU A 17 7.92 -1.17 3.35
CA LEU A 17 8.42 -0.32 2.26
C LEU A 17 8.00 -0.97 0.93
N THR A 18 7.35 -0.19 0.07
CA THR A 18 6.92 -0.62 -1.26
C THR A 18 7.46 0.31 -2.33
N PHE A 19 7.90 -0.26 -3.44
CA PHE A 19 8.46 0.48 -4.58
C PHE A 19 7.67 0.12 -5.84
N ASP A 20 7.06 1.13 -6.46
CA ASP A 20 6.31 0.96 -7.71
C ASP A 20 7.19 1.26 -8.92
N ASP A 21 6.67 0.91 -10.09
CA ASP A 21 7.19 1.18 -11.43
C ASP A 21 8.39 0.33 -11.89
N GLY A 22 9.28 -0.14 -11.03
CA GLY A 22 10.47 -0.89 -11.44
C GLY A 22 10.24 -2.17 -12.27
N PRO A 23 11.32 -2.84 -12.70
CA PRO A 23 12.71 -2.48 -12.48
C PRO A 23 13.26 -1.44 -13.48
N TYR A 24 14.33 -0.78 -13.07
CA TYR A 24 15.18 0.10 -13.88
C TYR A 24 16.66 -0.24 -13.66
N GLU A 25 17.42 -0.36 -14.76
CA GLU A 25 18.81 -0.82 -14.76
C GLU A 25 19.74 0.01 -13.87
N GLU A 26 19.53 1.33 -13.80
CA GLU A 26 20.44 2.23 -13.06
C GLU A 26 20.04 2.48 -11.60
N VAL A 27 18.78 2.23 -11.22
CA VAL A 27 18.22 2.65 -9.92
C VAL A 27 17.90 1.46 -9.05
N THR A 28 17.20 0.45 -9.57
CA THR A 28 16.78 -0.72 -8.77
C THR A 28 17.99 -1.41 -8.11
N PRO A 29 19.12 -1.70 -8.81
CA PRO A 29 20.27 -2.33 -8.16
C PRO A 29 20.87 -1.49 -7.01
N LYS A 30 20.93 -0.16 -7.17
CA LYS A 30 21.44 0.75 -6.12
C LYS A 30 20.52 0.76 -4.90
N LEU A 31 19.20 0.72 -5.12
CA LEU A 31 18.23 0.59 -4.06
C LEU A 31 18.38 -0.75 -3.32
N LEU A 32 18.54 -1.86 -4.04
CA LEU A 32 18.82 -3.18 -3.44
C LEU A 32 20.08 -3.14 -2.58
N ASP A 33 21.14 -2.45 -3.01
CA ASP A 33 22.35 -2.27 -2.20
C ASP A 33 22.07 -1.57 -0.86
N VAL A 34 21.23 -0.52 -0.87
CA VAL A 34 20.81 0.16 0.37
C VAL A 34 20.03 -0.78 1.28
N LEU A 35 19.02 -1.47 0.73
CA LEU A 35 18.20 -2.41 1.51
C LEU A 35 19.05 -3.54 2.11
N ARG A 36 20.04 -4.04 1.36
CA ARG A 36 20.99 -5.06 1.81
C ARG A 36 21.90 -4.56 2.93
N ARG A 37 22.49 -3.36 2.80
CA ARG A 37 23.31 -2.73 3.85
C ARG A 37 22.56 -2.62 5.16
N HIS A 38 21.27 -2.30 5.09
CA HIS A 38 20.42 -2.20 6.28
C HIS A 38 19.78 -3.51 6.71
N SER A 39 19.97 -4.62 5.98
CA SER A 39 19.28 -5.89 6.24
C SER A 39 17.76 -5.71 6.35
N VAL A 40 17.16 -5.09 5.34
CA VAL A 40 15.73 -4.81 5.23
C VAL A 40 15.16 -5.48 3.99
N LYS A 41 13.95 -6.03 4.09
CA LYS A 41 13.15 -6.52 2.96
C LYS A 41 12.07 -5.50 2.60
N ALA A 42 11.63 -5.56 1.35
CA ALA A 42 10.69 -4.63 0.75
C ALA A 42 9.83 -5.37 -0.28
N THR A 43 8.78 -4.71 -0.76
CA THR A 43 7.93 -5.24 -1.84
C THR A 43 8.06 -4.35 -3.07
N PHE A 44 8.30 -4.96 -4.24
CA PHE A 44 8.43 -4.25 -5.51
C PHE A 44 7.22 -4.56 -6.39
N PHE A 45 6.42 -3.55 -6.70
CA PHE A 45 5.32 -3.66 -7.66
C PHE A 45 5.90 -3.36 -9.05
N CYS A 46 6.17 -4.43 -9.80
CA CYS A 46 6.87 -4.32 -11.07
C CYS A 46 5.92 -4.24 -12.26
N ILE A 47 6.26 -3.38 -13.22
CA ILE A 47 5.58 -3.30 -14.52
C ILE A 47 6.04 -4.45 -15.41
N GLY A 48 5.09 -5.23 -15.94
CA GLY A 48 5.39 -6.46 -16.70
C GLY A 48 6.33 -6.26 -17.89
N GLN A 49 6.14 -5.19 -18.69
CA GLN A 49 7.05 -4.85 -19.79
C GLN A 49 8.50 -4.66 -19.33
N ARG A 50 8.71 -4.10 -18.14
CA ARG A 50 10.05 -3.88 -17.57
C ARG A 50 10.63 -5.16 -17.00
N VAL A 51 9.79 -6.04 -16.43
CA VAL A 51 10.19 -7.38 -16.02
C VAL A 51 10.71 -8.19 -17.22
N ASP A 52 10.01 -8.17 -18.35
CA ASP A 52 10.47 -8.88 -19.57
C ASP A 52 11.78 -8.32 -20.13
N ARG A 53 12.01 -7.01 -19.96
CA ARG A 53 13.25 -6.34 -20.39
C ARG A 53 14.43 -6.62 -19.46
N LEU A 54 14.19 -6.69 -18.15
CA LEU A 54 15.23 -6.80 -17.12
C LEU A 54 14.98 -7.98 -16.17
N PRO A 55 14.80 -9.22 -16.69
CA PRO A 55 14.38 -10.36 -15.87
C PRO A 55 15.41 -10.73 -14.81
N GLU A 56 16.70 -10.55 -15.09
CA GLU A 56 17.78 -10.86 -14.14
C GLU A 56 17.74 -9.95 -12.89
N ILE A 57 17.37 -8.68 -13.03
CA ILE A 57 17.22 -7.77 -11.88
C ILE A 57 16.03 -8.20 -11.01
N VAL A 58 14.93 -8.61 -11.62
CA VAL A 58 13.74 -9.07 -10.89
C VAL A 58 14.02 -10.39 -10.18
N LYS A 59 14.71 -11.31 -10.85
CA LYS A 59 15.18 -12.57 -10.27
C LYS A 59 16.09 -12.33 -9.08
N GLN A 60 17.10 -11.47 -9.21
CA GLN A 60 17.99 -11.10 -8.11
C GLN A 60 17.20 -10.51 -6.94
N THR A 61 16.30 -9.55 -7.22
CA THR A 61 15.44 -8.94 -6.19
C THR A 61 14.68 -10.01 -5.41
N TYR A 62 14.10 -11.00 -6.09
CA TYR A 62 13.37 -12.10 -5.47
C TYR A 62 14.29 -13.05 -4.67
N GLU A 63 15.44 -13.45 -5.24
CA GLU A 63 16.42 -14.33 -4.57
C GLU A 63 17.04 -13.68 -3.32
N GLU A 64 17.11 -12.34 -3.29
CA GLU A 64 17.49 -11.58 -2.10
C GLU A 64 16.39 -11.53 -1.04
N GLY A 65 15.23 -12.16 -1.26
CA GLY A 65 14.14 -12.26 -0.29
C GLY A 65 13.23 -11.04 -0.24
N HIS A 66 13.27 -10.18 -1.26
CA HIS A 66 12.23 -9.18 -1.47
C HIS A 66 11.00 -9.83 -2.13
N LEU A 67 9.84 -9.23 -1.94
CA LEU A 67 8.61 -9.69 -2.58
C LEU A 67 8.42 -8.97 -3.92
N ILE A 68 8.11 -9.72 -4.98
CA ILE A 68 7.71 -9.16 -6.27
C ILE A 68 6.19 -9.20 -6.38
N ALA A 69 5.60 -8.10 -6.81
CA ALA A 69 4.15 -7.92 -6.97
C ALA A 69 3.83 -7.31 -8.34
N ASN A 70 2.57 -7.41 -8.74
CA ASN A 70 2.10 -7.02 -10.07
C ASN A 70 1.70 -5.54 -10.12
N HIS A 71 2.23 -4.78 -11.09
CA HIS A 71 1.87 -3.38 -11.33
C HIS A 71 1.29 -3.14 -12.73
N SER A 72 0.48 -4.08 -13.23
CA SER A 72 0.04 -4.19 -14.63
C SER A 72 1.19 -4.45 -15.62
N TYR A 73 0.85 -4.77 -16.87
CA TYR A 73 1.87 -5.10 -17.87
C TYR A 73 2.43 -3.85 -18.53
N ASP A 74 1.57 -2.94 -18.98
CA ASP A 74 1.97 -1.68 -19.62
C ASP A 74 2.40 -0.60 -18.61
N GLY A 75 1.75 -0.54 -17.45
CA GLY A 75 2.06 0.44 -16.41
C GLY A 75 1.54 1.86 -16.65
N ASN A 76 1.10 2.21 -17.88
CA ASN A 76 0.59 3.56 -18.18
C ASN A 76 -0.93 3.60 -18.41
N LEU A 77 -1.63 2.49 -18.14
CA LEU A 77 -3.07 2.39 -18.33
C LEU A 77 -3.83 2.68 -17.03
N HIS A 78 -4.83 3.55 -17.15
CA HIS A 78 -5.83 3.77 -16.11
C HIS A 78 -6.83 2.60 -16.11
N LEU A 79 -6.50 1.49 -15.43
CA LEU A 79 -7.24 0.23 -15.50
C LEU A 79 -8.76 0.38 -15.25
N ARG A 80 -9.18 1.35 -14.43
CA ARG A 80 -10.62 1.59 -14.19
C ARG A 80 -11.38 2.00 -15.46
N ARG A 81 -10.69 2.61 -16.43
CA ARG A 81 -11.24 3.10 -17.72
C ARG A 81 -11.22 2.05 -18.83
N GLU A 82 -10.52 0.95 -18.60
CA GLU A 82 -10.38 -0.15 -19.55
C GLU A 82 -11.47 -1.21 -19.36
N ASP A 83 -11.82 -1.92 -20.43
CA ASP A 83 -12.75 -3.04 -20.36
C ASP A 83 -12.18 -4.25 -19.58
N ASP A 84 -13.06 -5.14 -19.12
CA ASP A 84 -12.69 -6.29 -18.27
C ASP A 84 -11.65 -7.20 -18.92
N ASN A 85 -11.73 -7.44 -20.24
CA ASN A 85 -10.76 -8.29 -20.93
C ASN A 85 -9.39 -7.63 -20.97
N LYS A 86 -9.35 -6.32 -21.22
CA LYS A 86 -8.10 -5.56 -21.20
C LYS A 86 -7.48 -5.55 -19.80
N VAL A 87 -8.26 -5.29 -18.74
CA VAL A 87 -7.78 -5.36 -17.35
C VAL A 87 -7.23 -6.75 -17.02
N LEU A 88 -7.98 -7.82 -17.31
CA LEU A 88 -7.52 -9.18 -17.05
C LEU A 88 -6.26 -9.54 -17.84
N LYS A 89 -6.14 -9.06 -19.09
CA LYS A 89 -4.95 -9.27 -19.91
C LYS A 89 -3.73 -8.58 -19.30
N GLU A 90 -3.85 -7.31 -18.91
CA GLU A 90 -2.75 -6.57 -18.26
C GLU A 90 -2.25 -7.28 -16.99
N LEU A 91 -3.16 -7.77 -16.15
CA LEU A 91 -2.79 -8.48 -14.93
C LEU A 91 -2.17 -9.86 -15.21
N ARG A 92 -2.75 -10.63 -16.16
CA ARG A 92 -2.22 -11.96 -16.51
C ARG A 92 -0.83 -11.88 -17.15
N ASP A 93 -0.61 -10.94 -18.06
CA ASP A 93 0.65 -10.81 -18.76
C ASP A 93 1.76 -10.38 -17.80
N ALA A 94 1.48 -9.47 -16.86
CA ALA A 94 2.41 -9.10 -15.80
C ALA A 94 2.73 -10.29 -14.86
N ASN A 95 1.73 -11.08 -14.47
CA ASN A 95 1.96 -12.32 -13.70
C ASN A 95 2.86 -13.30 -14.47
N ALA A 96 2.62 -13.49 -15.77
CA ALA A 96 3.41 -14.38 -16.60
C ALA A 96 4.87 -13.91 -16.72
N ALA A 97 5.10 -12.61 -16.91
CA ALA A 97 6.44 -12.04 -16.94
C ALA A 97 7.18 -12.26 -15.61
N ILE A 98 6.54 -11.98 -14.47
CA ILE A 98 7.15 -12.19 -13.14
C ILE A 98 7.43 -13.68 -12.89
N GLN A 99 6.48 -14.57 -13.20
CA GLN A 99 6.66 -16.01 -13.04
C GLN A 99 7.80 -16.54 -13.91
N LYS A 100 7.92 -16.06 -15.15
CA LYS A 100 9.01 -16.42 -16.05
C LYS A 100 10.37 -15.98 -15.51
N ALA A 101 10.47 -14.79 -14.93
CA ALA A 101 11.72 -14.26 -14.38
C ALA A 101 12.13 -14.93 -13.06
N THR A 102 11.17 -15.28 -12.20
CA THR A 102 11.44 -15.66 -10.79
C THR A 102 11.07 -17.10 -10.44
N GLY A 103 10.23 -17.76 -11.24
CA GLY A 103 9.57 -19.02 -10.87
C GLY A 103 8.41 -18.85 -9.88
N TYR A 104 8.18 -17.64 -9.37
CA TYR A 104 7.15 -17.31 -8.38
C TYR A 104 5.89 -16.72 -9.03
N ILE A 105 4.72 -17.13 -8.53
CA ILE A 105 3.43 -16.59 -8.98
C ILE A 105 3.02 -15.45 -8.03
N PRO A 106 2.90 -14.20 -8.53
CA PRO A 106 2.50 -13.07 -7.71
C PRO A 106 1.12 -13.25 -7.06
N LYS A 107 1.02 -12.87 -5.79
CA LYS A 107 -0.24 -12.87 -5.01
C LYS A 107 -0.83 -11.48 -4.81
N TYR A 108 -0.06 -10.43 -5.11
CA TYR A 108 -0.42 -9.05 -4.81
C TYR A 108 -0.35 -8.21 -6.06
N PHE A 109 -1.26 -7.24 -6.17
CA PHE A 109 -1.23 -6.24 -7.22
C PHE A 109 -1.53 -4.85 -6.67
N ARG A 110 -1.02 -3.85 -7.37
CA ARG A 110 -1.39 -2.44 -7.19
C ARG A 110 -1.62 -1.85 -8.57
N PRO A 111 -2.75 -1.17 -8.84
CA PRO A 111 -2.97 -0.54 -10.14
C PRO A 111 -2.05 0.69 -10.29
N PRO A 112 -1.57 0.99 -11.51
CA PRO A 112 -0.89 2.25 -11.77
C PRO A 112 -1.72 3.47 -11.37
N PHE A 113 -1.04 4.57 -11.07
CA PHE A 113 -1.62 5.84 -10.62
C PHE A 113 -2.35 5.80 -9.27
N GLY A 114 -2.36 4.64 -8.60
CA GLY A 114 -3.10 4.36 -7.37
C GLY A 114 -4.45 5.02 -7.32
N GLU A 115 -5.23 4.74 -8.37
CA GLU A 115 -6.51 5.39 -8.57
C GLU A 115 -7.37 5.18 -7.32
N PRO A 116 -7.80 6.28 -6.66
CA PRO A 116 -8.44 6.19 -5.37
C PRO A 116 -9.70 5.33 -5.51
N PRO A 117 -10.01 4.49 -4.51
CA PRO A 117 -11.24 3.72 -4.53
C PRO A 117 -12.52 4.57 -4.65
N PHE A 118 -12.44 5.90 -4.46
CA PHE A 118 -13.60 6.75 -4.19
C PHE A 118 -13.62 8.14 -4.87
N GLU A 119 -12.82 8.43 -5.91
CA GLU A 119 -12.95 9.71 -6.64
C GLU A 119 -13.15 9.51 -8.15
N ASP A 120 -14.41 9.42 -8.59
CA ASP A 120 -15.15 10.57 -9.12
C ASP A 120 -16.67 10.29 -9.02
N ASN A 121 -17.49 11.33 -9.02
CA ASN A 121 -18.96 11.27 -8.94
C ASN A 121 -19.62 10.70 -10.23
N GLN A 122 -18.97 9.78 -10.94
CA GLN A 122 -19.57 8.95 -11.99
C GLN A 122 -19.13 7.48 -11.81
N SER A 123 -19.93 6.76 -11.02
CA SER A 123 -19.84 5.32 -10.69
C SER A 123 -18.81 4.93 -9.60
N ASN A 124 -19.30 4.89 -8.36
CA ASN A 124 -18.64 4.33 -7.16
C ASN A 124 -18.25 2.83 -7.26
N ASP A 125 -18.29 2.21 -8.45
CA ASP A 125 -18.16 0.77 -8.65
C ASP A 125 -16.86 0.32 -9.34
N ASN A 126 -16.05 1.22 -9.91
CA ASN A 126 -14.97 0.80 -10.82
C ASN A 126 -13.66 0.34 -10.14
N VAL A 127 -13.28 0.88 -8.98
CA VAL A 127 -12.15 0.31 -8.23
C VAL A 127 -12.53 -1.01 -7.58
N SER A 128 -13.78 -1.16 -7.16
CA SER A 128 -14.37 -2.45 -6.81
C SER A 128 -14.29 -3.42 -8.00
N ARG A 129 -14.64 -3.01 -9.23
CA ARG A 129 -14.55 -3.84 -10.45
C ARG A 129 -13.13 -4.37 -10.70
N VAL A 130 -12.12 -3.49 -10.76
CA VAL A 130 -10.72 -3.91 -10.99
C VAL A 130 -10.25 -4.85 -9.88
N THR A 131 -10.62 -4.57 -8.63
CA THR A 131 -10.31 -5.43 -7.49
C THR A 131 -10.96 -6.80 -7.61
N GLU A 132 -12.24 -6.88 -7.97
CA GLU A 132 -12.94 -8.16 -8.16
C GLU A 132 -12.37 -8.94 -9.35
N LEU A 133 -12.00 -8.28 -10.45
CA LEU A 133 -11.31 -8.93 -11.58
C LEU A 133 -9.97 -9.51 -11.17
N ALA A 134 -9.16 -8.75 -10.43
CA ALA A 134 -7.86 -9.21 -9.95
C ALA A 134 -7.98 -10.44 -9.03
N LYS A 135 -9.02 -10.52 -8.19
CA LYS A 135 -9.29 -11.72 -7.39
C LYS A 135 -9.56 -12.96 -8.22
N THR A 136 -10.18 -12.83 -9.39
CA THR A 136 -10.37 -14.00 -10.28
C THR A 136 -9.04 -14.61 -10.74
N LEU A 137 -7.95 -13.86 -10.60
CA LEU A 137 -6.57 -14.28 -10.85
C LEU A 137 -5.80 -14.63 -9.56
N GLY A 138 -6.47 -14.66 -8.41
CA GLY A 138 -5.86 -14.91 -7.10
C GLY A 138 -5.04 -13.74 -6.54
N LEU A 139 -5.21 -12.53 -7.08
CA LEU A 139 -4.47 -11.34 -6.65
C LEU A 139 -5.22 -10.56 -5.57
N VAL A 140 -4.49 -10.10 -4.57
CA VAL A 140 -4.96 -9.18 -3.52
C VAL A 140 -4.55 -7.75 -3.89
N HIS A 141 -5.50 -6.82 -3.86
CA HIS A 141 -5.26 -5.40 -4.13
C HIS A 141 -4.60 -4.72 -2.93
N ILE A 142 -3.39 -4.22 -3.11
CA ILE A 142 -2.62 -3.46 -2.13
C ILE A 142 -2.57 -1.99 -2.52
N HIS A 143 -3.09 -1.12 -1.66
CA HIS A 143 -2.90 0.32 -1.72
C HIS A 143 -1.73 0.72 -0.81
N TRP A 144 -1.72 1.96 -0.34
CA TRP A 144 -0.79 2.45 0.66
C TRP A 144 -1.52 3.32 1.67
N SER A 145 -0.90 3.48 2.85
CA SER A 145 -1.34 4.41 3.87
C SER A 145 -0.46 5.65 4.00
N LEU A 146 0.75 5.60 3.45
CA LEU A 146 1.70 6.70 3.47
C LEU A 146 2.29 6.87 2.07
N ASP A 147 2.12 8.04 1.48
CA ASP A 147 2.75 8.42 0.20
C ASP A 147 3.91 9.37 0.48
N THR A 148 5.11 9.02 0.01
CA THR A 148 6.29 9.89 0.12
C THR A 148 6.31 11.02 -0.92
N ASN A 149 5.40 10.98 -1.90
CA ASN A 149 5.35 11.91 -3.02
C ASN A 149 6.69 12.05 -3.77
N ASP A 150 7.56 11.05 -3.68
CA ASP A 150 8.92 11.07 -4.23
C ASP A 150 8.95 11.22 -5.76
N TRP A 151 7.93 10.72 -6.44
CA TRP A 151 7.68 10.94 -7.88
C TRP A 151 7.59 12.43 -8.26
N ARG A 152 7.35 13.34 -7.31
CA ARG A 152 7.37 14.81 -7.54
C ARG A 152 8.77 15.42 -7.45
N SER A 153 9.79 14.64 -7.09
CA SER A 153 11.13 15.14 -6.73
C SER A 153 11.10 16.25 -5.67
N PRO A 154 10.47 16.04 -4.49
CA PRO A 154 10.39 17.08 -3.45
C PRO A 154 11.73 17.30 -2.72
N GLY A 155 12.75 16.51 -3.03
CA GLY A 155 14.06 16.52 -2.39
C GLY A 155 14.16 15.54 -1.22
N VAL A 156 15.40 15.13 -0.91
CA VAL A 156 15.71 14.10 0.10
C VAL A 156 15.07 14.38 1.46
N ASP A 157 15.19 15.60 1.98
CA ASP A 157 14.70 15.94 3.32
C ASP A 157 13.18 15.82 3.43
N SER A 158 12.43 16.13 2.36
CA SER A 158 10.98 15.96 2.34
C SER A 158 10.61 14.48 2.37
N ILE A 159 11.28 13.66 1.57
CA ILE A 159 11.03 12.21 1.53
C ILE A 159 11.38 11.59 2.90
N VAL A 160 12.50 11.99 3.52
CA VAL A 160 12.86 11.54 4.87
C VAL A 160 11.78 11.94 5.88
N LYS A 161 11.28 13.18 5.83
CA LYS A 161 10.21 13.64 6.72
C LYS A 161 8.96 12.77 6.59
N ASP A 162 8.55 12.45 5.36
CA ASP A 162 7.38 11.62 5.11
C ASP A 162 7.61 10.17 5.59
N LEU A 163 8.77 9.57 5.29
CA LEU A 163 9.16 8.26 5.82
C LEU A 163 9.14 8.22 7.36
N MET A 164 9.60 9.30 8.00
CA MET A 164 9.60 9.42 9.45
C MET A 164 8.19 9.61 10.05
N SER A 165 7.15 9.86 9.25
CA SER A 165 5.77 9.85 9.73
C SER A 165 5.16 8.45 9.81
N ALA A 166 5.89 7.40 9.37
CA ALA A 166 5.42 6.02 9.41
C ALA A 166 5.02 5.56 10.82
N GLN A 167 3.98 4.74 10.87
CA GLN A 167 3.40 4.18 12.09
C GLN A 167 3.29 2.66 11.95
N ASN A 168 2.98 1.99 13.06
CA ASN A 168 2.65 0.55 13.04
C ASN A 168 1.64 0.23 11.93
N GLY A 169 1.90 -0.81 11.16
CA GLY A 169 1.08 -1.24 10.03
C GLY A 169 1.21 -0.39 8.77
N SER A 170 2.06 0.66 8.73
CA SER A 170 2.20 1.48 7.53
C SER A 170 2.61 0.67 6.31
N ILE A 171 1.88 0.86 5.20
CA ILE A 171 2.31 0.49 3.85
C ILE A 171 2.75 1.78 3.18
N ILE A 172 4.04 1.88 2.88
CA ILE A 172 4.69 3.10 2.42
C ILE A 172 4.92 3.01 0.91
N LEU A 173 4.37 3.96 0.16
CA LEU A 173 4.60 4.12 -1.28
C LEU A 173 5.87 4.94 -1.53
N CYS A 174 6.78 4.35 -2.28
CA CYS A 174 7.95 4.95 -2.90
C CYS A 174 8.04 4.48 -4.36
N HIS A 175 8.95 5.05 -5.13
CA HIS A 175 9.22 4.63 -6.51
C HIS A 175 10.73 4.51 -6.75
N ASP A 176 11.14 3.58 -7.61
CA ASP A 176 12.54 3.43 -8.06
C ASP A 176 12.79 4.06 -9.44
N LEU A 177 12.11 5.18 -9.69
CA LEU A 177 12.12 5.89 -10.98
C LEU A 177 13.53 6.39 -11.38
N PRO A 178 13.89 6.30 -12.67
CA PRO A 178 15.17 6.78 -13.17
C PRO A 178 15.28 8.30 -13.05
N ARG A 179 16.53 8.77 -13.15
CA ARG A 179 16.78 10.20 -13.32
C ARG A 179 16.18 10.66 -14.65
N GLU A 180 15.41 11.75 -14.61
CA GLU A 180 15.00 12.50 -15.79
C GLU A 180 15.69 13.87 -15.76
N ALA A 181 15.81 14.55 -16.91
CA ALA A 181 16.72 15.70 -17.09
C ALA A 181 16.77 16.70 -15.91
N ASN A 182 15.61 17.06 -15.35
CA ASN A 182 15.46 18.02 -14.25
C ASN A 182 14.90 17.38 -12.96
N GLN A 183 15.00 16.06 -12.80
CA GLN A 183 14.37 15.32 -11.71
C GLN A 183 15.32 14.25 -11.17
N THR A 184 15.53 14.27 -9.85
CA THR A 184 16.41 13.36 -9.11
C THR A 184 15.66 12.20 -8.46
N ARG A 185 14.38 11.99 -8.82
CA ARG A 185 13.41 11.02 -8.24
C ARG A 185 14.05 9.83 -7.52
N GLY A 186 14.48 8.80 -8.23
CA GLY A 186 15.01 7.58 -7.60
C GLY A 186 16.32 7.78 -6.85
N GLU A 187 17.18 8.72 -7.26
CA GLU A 187 18.40 9.04 -6.51
C GLU A 187 18.07 9.64 -5.13
N ASP A 188 17.06 10.50 -5.07
CA ASP A 188 16.61 11.11 -3.82
C ASP A 188 15.86 10.11 -2.95
N THR A 189 15.02 9.25 -3.54
CA THR A 189 14.38 8.13 -2.84
C THR A 189 15.42 7.21 -2.21
N ILE A 190 16.46 6.81 -2.96
CA ILE A 190 17.54 5.95 -2.45
C ILE A 190 18.24 6.60 -1.25
N LYS A 191 18.61 7.89 -1.35
CA LYS A 191 19.27 8.60 -0.24
C LYS A 191 18.36 8.75 0.97
N ALA A 192 17.08 9.04 0.75
CA ALA A 192 16.12 9.20 1.83
C ALA A 192 15.86 7.88 2.55
N VAL A 193 15.73 6.77 1.81
CA VAL A 193 15.61 5.41 2.36
C VAL A 193 16.86 5.05 3.18
N ASP A 194 18.07 5.32 2.67
CA ASP A 194 19.34 5.06 3.37
C ASP A 194 19.42 5.83 4.71
N GLN A 195 18.90 7.06 4.75
CA GLN A 195 18.85 7.89 5.96
C GLN A 195 17.75 7.47 6.94
N ALA A 196 16.56 7.14 6.44
CA ALA A 196 15.38 6.90 7.28
C ALA A 196 15.39 5.52 7.94
N ILE A 197 15.93 4.48 7.29
CA ILE A 197 15.88 3.10 7.84
C ILE A 197 16.49 3.00 9.26
N PRO A 198 17.70 3.51 9.54
CA PRO A 198 18.27 3.44 10.88
C PRO A 198 17.40 4.12 11.95
N GLU A 199 16.81 5.28 11.63
CA GLU A 199 15.99 6.05 12.56
C GLU A 199 14.63 5.39 12.81
N LEU A 200 14.01 4.79 11.79
CA LEU A 200 12.80 3.99 11.93
C LEU A 200 13.04 2.72 12.76
N LYS A 201 14.19 2.06 12.58
CA LYS A 201 14.59 0.93 13.43
C LYS A 201 14.81 1.35 14.89
N LYS A 202 15.44 2.50 15.15
CA LYS A 202 15.59 3.05 16.52
C LYS A 202 14.26 3.33 17.19
N ARG A 203 13.21 3.67 16.42
CA ARG A 203 11.84 3.81 16.91
C ARG A 203 11.13 2.46 17.18
N GLY A 204 11.81 1.34 16.94
CA GLY A 204 11.28 0.00 17.18
C GLY A 204 10.50 -0.59 16.01
N LEU A 205 10.44 0.08 14.85
CA LEU A 205 9.73 -0.42 13.67
C LEU A 205 10.58 -1.46 12.93
N SER A 206 9.94 -2.59 12.62
CA SER A 206 10.51 -3.66 11.80
C SER A 206 10.02 -3.54 10.37
N PHE A 207 10.93 -3.69 9.41
CA PHE A 207 10.61 -3.67 8.00
C PHE A 207 10.30 -5.09 7.51
N VAL A 208 9.15 -5.26 6.88
CA VAL A 208 8.66 -6.54 6.38
C VAL A 208 8.12 -6.39 4.96
N THR A 209 8.01 -7.49 4.25
CA THR A 209 7.27 -7.55 2.98
C THR A 209 5.77 -7.39 3.22
N ILE A 210 4.98 -7.13 2.15
CA ILE A 210 3.53 -7.12 2.25
C ILE A 210 2.99 -8.49 2.71
N GLU A 211 3.55 -9.59 2.24
CA GLU A 211 3.10 -10.93 2.64
C GLU A 211 3.25 -11.16 4.15
N GLU A 212 4.40 -10.80 4.70
CA GLU A 212 4.66 -10.90 6.15
C GLU A 212 3.79 -9.93 6.95
N LEU A 213 3.62 -8.69 6.47
CA LEU A 213 2.77 -7.68 7.11
C LEU A 213 1.34 -8.20 7.24
N LEU A 214 0.78 -8.77 6.17
CA LEU A 214 -0.59 -9.26 6.14
C LEU A 214 -0.77 -10.60 6.84
N SER A 215 0.22 -11.50 6.77
CA SER A 215 0.20 -12.77 7.53
C SER A 215 0.21 -12.54 9.04
N SER A 216 0.71 -11.39 9.47
CA SER A 216 0.69 -10.98 10.87
C SER A 216 -0.66 -10.43 11.33
N MET A 217 -1.59 -10.11 10.43
CA MET A 217 -2.90 -9.59 10.81
C MET A 217 -3.70 -10.68 11.52
N THR A 218 -3.97 -10.48 12.81
CA THR A 218 -4.70 -11.47 13.61
C THR A 218 -6.18 -11.58 13.22
N GLN A 219 -6.73 -10.58 12.53
CA GLN A 219 -8.03 -10.57 11.83
C GLN A 219 -8.07 -9.31 10.93
N PRO A 220 -8.62 -9.37 9.70
CA PRO A 220 -8.80 -8.17 8.90
C PRO A 220 -9.78 -7.19 9.60
N PRO A 221 -9.66 -5.86 9.41
CA PRO A 221 -10.56 -4.87 10.01
C PRO A 221 -12.06 -5.12 9.77
N SER A 222 -12.39 -5.79 8.67
CA SER A 222 -13.75 -6.19 8.30
C SER A 222 -14.28 -7.39 9.11
N GLU A 223 -13.42 -8.11 9.81
CA GLU A 223 -13.75 -9.31 10.59
C GLU A 223 -13.49 -9.14 12.09
N ARG A 224 -12.98 -7.96 12.50
CA ARG A 224 -12.76 -7.59 13.89
C ARG A 224 -14.01 -7.83 14.77
N GLU A 225 -13.80 -8.48 15.91
CA GLU A 225 -14.78 -8.60 16.98
C GLU A 225 -14.75 -7.37 17.92
N CYS A 226 -15.93 -6.94 18.37
CA CYS A 226 -16.06 -5.83 19.31
C CYS A 226 -16.36 -6.33 20.74
N PRO A 227 -15.91 -5.61 21.79
CA PRO A 227 -16.25 -5.95 23.16
C PRO A 227 -17.76 -6.05 23.37
N GLN A 228 -18.18 -7.00 24.22
CA GLN A 228 -19.58 -7.26 24.52
C GLN A 228 -20.29 -5.99 25.01
N GLY A 229 -21.40 -5.63 24.35
CA GLY A 229 -22.15 -4.40 24.62
C GLY A 229 -21.86 -3.21 23.68
N SER A 230 -20.80 -3.29 22.87
CA SER A 230 -20.52 -2.29 21.83
C SER A 230 -21.49 -2.42 20.66
N ILE A 231 -21.85 -1.30 20.02
CA ILE A 231 -22.52 -1.33 18.71
C ILE A 231 -21.44 -1.51 17.65
N VAL A 232 -21.59 -2.52 16.80
CA VAL A 232 -20.68 -2.71 15.65
C VAL A 232 -21.18 -1.88 14.49
N TYR A 233 -20.39 -0.92 14.06
CA TYR A 233 -20.67 -0.12 12.88
C TYR A 233 -19.71 -0.46 11.75
N VAL A 234 -20.25 -0.73 10.56
CA VAL A 234 -19.43 -0.89 9.35
C VAL A 234 -19.33 0.46 8.66
N VAL A 235 -18.11 1.00 8.57
CA VAL A 235 -17.85 2.29 7.92
C VAL A 235 -18.38 2.26 6.49
N GLN A 236 -19.07 3.33 6.10
CA GLN A 236 -19.61 3.53 4.76
C GLN A 236 -18.80 4.59 4.02
N SER A 237 -18.92 4.60 2.69
CA SER A 237 -18.29 5.65 1.88
C SER A 237 -18.80 7.04 2.29
N GLY A 238 -17.88 7.99 2.46
CA GLY A 238 -18.18 9.37 2.87
C GLY A 238 -18.38 9.60 4.39
N ASP A 239 -18.17 8.55 5.20
CA ASP A 239 -18.16 8.66 6.65
C ASP A 239 -16.90 9.38 7.18
N TYR A 240 -17.11 10.10 8.27
CA TYR A 240 -16.07 10.63 9.14
C TYR A 240 -16.47 10.28 10.57
N LEU A 241 -15.51 10.19 11.50
CA LEU A 241 -15.85 9.89 12.89
C LEU A 241 -16.87 10.87 13.49
N SER A 242 -16.82 12.14 13.11
CA SER A 242 -17.82 13.16 13.51
C SER A 242 -19.22 12.88 12.97
N LYS A 243 -19.36 12.43 11.72
CA LYS A 243 -20.66 12.05 11.14
C LYS A 243 -21.23 10.79 11.78
N ILE A 244 -20.36 9.82 12.09
CA ILE A 244 -20.76 8.61 12.80
C ILE A 244 -21.22 9.00 14.21
N ALA A 245 -20.46 9.83 14.93
CA ALA A 245 -20.85 10.33 16.25
C ALA A 245 -22.18 11.10 16.23
N GLU A 246 -22.40 11.99 15.26
CA GLU A 246 -23.68 12.68 15.07
C GLU A 246 -24.83 11.68 14.86
N ARG A 247 -24.62 10.66 14.03
CA ARG A 247 -25.65 9.64 13.74
C ARG A 247 -26.00 8.76 14.95
N PHE A 248 -25.01 8.38 15.75
CA PHE A 248 -25.18 7.39 16.82
C PHE A 248 -25.37 8.00 18.21
N TYR A 249 -24.78 9.17 18.47
CA TYR A 249 -24.87 9.87 19.75
C TYR A 249 -25.72 11.14 19.67
N GLY A 250 -26.14 11.56 18.47
CA GLY A 250 -26.81 12.85 18.28
C GLY A 250 -25.87 14.06 18.46
N ASP A 251 -24.56 13.81 18.42
CA ASP A 251 -23.53 14.84 18.62
C ASP A 251 -22.23 14.50 17.87
N GLY A 252 -21.91 15.31 16.87
CA GLY A 252 -20.68 15.26 16.08
C GLY A 252 -19.49 16.01 16.69
N SER A 253 -19.58 16.48 17.94
CA SER A 253 -18.51 17.21 18.61
C SER A 253 -17.22 16.40 18.75
N GLU A 254 -16.11 17.11 18.99
CA GLU A 254 -14.80 16.50 19.26
C GLU A 254 -14.85 15.49 20.40
N GLN A 255 -15.60 15.78 21.46
CA GLN A 255 -15.73 14.87 22.58
C GLN A 255 -16.39 13.55 22.16
N SER A 256 -17.41 13.61 21.31
CA SER A 256 -18.20 12.44 20.91
C SER A 256 -17.49 11.57 19.88
N TRP A 257 -16.88 12.18 18.85
CA TRP A 257 -16.12 11.38 17.88
C TRP A 257 -14.81 10.83 18.44
N ARG A 258 -14.18 11.51 19.41
CA ARG A 258 -13.00 10.97 20.11
C ARG A 258 -13.31 9.71 20.92
N LYS A 259 -14.54 9.54 21.44
CA LYS A 259 -14.93 8.26 22.08
C LYS A 259 -14.85 7.09 21.10
N ILE A 260 -15.33 7.31 19.87
CA ILE A 260 -15.24 6.32 18.79
C ILE A 260 -13.76 6.08 18.46
N TYR A 261 -12.97 7.13 18.29
CA TYR A 261 -11.54 7.00 18.03
C TYR A 261 -10.83 6.17 19.11
N GLU A 262 -10.99 6.51 20.39
CA GLU A 262 -10.30 5.83 21.49
C GLU A 262 -10.68 4.35 21.61
N ALA A 263 -11.96 4.02 21.38
CA ALA A 263 -12.44 2.64 21.37
C ALA A 263 -11.88 1.82 20.19
N ASN A 264 -11.40 2.50 19.15
CA ASN A 264 -10.90 1.90 17.91
C ASN A 264 -9.47 2.33 17.59
N LYS A 265 -8.69 2.83 18.55
CA LYS A 265 -7.33 3.37 18.32
C LYS A 265 -6.32 2.33 17.85
N ASP A 266 -6.66 1.06 18.10
CA ASP A 266 -5.97 -0.12 17.62
C ASP A 266 -6.22 -0.37 16.13
N LEU A 267 -7.18 0.32 15.52
CA LEU A 267 -7.51 0.24 14.11
C LEU A 267 -7.31 1.60 13.40
N ILE A 268 -7.72 2.69 14.05
CA ILE A 268 -7.67 4.04 13.52
C ILE A 268 -6.36 4.71 13.98
N GLY A 269 -5.39 4.82 13.08
CA GLY A 269 -4.14 5.54 13.34
C GLY A 269 -4.23 7.06 13.19
N ASN A 270 -5.15 7.52 12.34
CA ASN A 270 -5.47 8.93 12.13
C ASN A 270 -7.01 9.07 12.16
N PRO A 271 -7.59 9.89 13.05
CA PRO A 271 -9.04 10.10 13.14
C PRO A 271 -9.72 10.55 11.84
N GLU A 272 -8.97 11.17 10.93
CA GLU A 272 -9.47 11.61 9.62
C GLU A 272 -9.45 10.50 8.56
N GLN A 273 -8.84 9.35 8.87
CA GLN A 273 -8.63 8.24 7.94
C GLN A 273 -9.33 6.99 8.46
N ILE A 274 -10.62 6.88 8.15
CA ILE A 274 -11.39 5.64 8.28
C ILE A 274 -11.78 5.16 6.89
N GLU A 275 -11.72 3.85 6.65
CA GLU A 275 -12.02 3.28 5.34
C GLU A 275 -13.35 2.51 5.38
N PRO A 276 -14.16 2.58 4.30
CA PRO A 276 -15.37 1.77 4.20
C PRO A 276 -15.09 0.28 4.44
N GLY A 277 -16.06 -0.42 5.03
CA GLY A 277 -15.93 -1.84 5.36
C GLY A 277 -15.21 -2.13 6.69
N TRP A 278 -14.52 -1.17 7.29
CA TRP A 278 -13.98 -1.32 8.64
C TRP A 278 -15.11 -1.51 9.65
N LYS A 279 -14.95 -2.45 10.58
CA LYS A 279 -15.84 -2.59 11.74
C LYS A 279 -15.32 -1.73 12.90
N LEU A 280 -16.05 -0.66 13.20
CA LEU A 280 -15.82 0.17 14.38
C LEU A 280 -16.70 -0.29 15.54
N CYS A 281 -16.10 -0.38 16.71
CA CYS A 281 -16.77 -0.61 17.98
C CYS A 281 -17.20 0.74 18.55
N LEU A 282 -18.49 1.03 18.53
CA LEU A 282 -19.05 2.25 19.11
C LEU A 282 -19.38 1.98 20.59
N PRO A 283 -18.73 2.67 21.55
CA PRO A 283 -19.11 2.59 22.95
C PRO A 283 -20.51 3.17 23.16
N GLN A 284 -21.25 2.67 24.16
CA GLN A 284 -22.54 3.26 24.56
C GLN A 284 -22.33 4.55 25.37
#